data_AF-A0A831NTE7-F1
#
_entry.id   AF-A0A831NTE7-F1
#
_cell.length_a   1.000
_cell.length_b   1.000
_cell.length_c   1.000
_cell.angle_alpha   90.00
_cell.angle_beta   90.00
_cell.angle_gamma   90.00
#
_symmetry.space_group_name_H-M   'P 1'
#
loop_
_entity.id
_entity.type
_entity.pdbx_description
1 polymer ?
#
loop_
_entity_poly.entity_id
_entity_poly.type
_entity_poly.pdbx_seq_one_letter_code
_entity_poly.pdbx_strand_id
1 'polypeptide(L)'
;IAEIQISHLRERLEERDLQLDISTAALDLLGEAGFDPVYGARPLKRAIQHQLENPLAQRILAGEFSPGDTIKVDVSNDELVFSHG
;
A
#
# COMPACT_ATOMS: atom_id res chain seq x y z
N ILE A 1 2.24 10.96 8.71
CA ILE A 1 3.18 9.80 8.69
C ILE A 1 2.80 8.78 7.62
N ALA A 2 1.53 8.34 7.51
CA ALA A 2 1.11 7.42 6.45
C ALA A 2 1.47 7.92 5.05
N GLU A 3 1.12 9.17 4.73
CA GLU A 3 1.38 9.77 3.42
C GLU A 3 2.86 9.77 3.03
N ILE A 4 3.76 10.02 4.00
CA ILE A 4 5.22 9.96 3.77
C ILE A 4 5.67 8.54 3.45
N GLN A 5 5.16 7.53 4.16
CA GLN A 5 5.52 6.12 3.85
C GLN A 5 5.00 5.71 2.47
N ILE A 6 3.79 6.14 2.11
CA ILE A 6 3.21 5.88 0.80
C ILE A 6 3.99 6.61 -0.30
N SER A 7 4.46 7.84 -0.05
CA SER A 7 5.34 8.55 -0.98
C SER A 7 6.62 7.76 -1.26
N HIS A 8 7.31 7.27 -0.22
CA HIS A 8 8.51 6.43 -0.41
C HIS A 8 8.20 5.11 -1.11
N LEU A 9 7.01 4.54 -0.91
CA LEU A 9 6.58 3.36 -1.68
C LEU A 9 6.39 3.71 -3.16
N ARG A 10 5.74 4.83 -3.48
CA ARG A 10 5.58 5.32 -4.86
C ARG A 10 6.92 5.51 -5.54
N GLU A 11 7.84 6.21 -4.90
CA GLU A 11 9.20 6.44 -5.44
C GLU A 11 9.91 5.12 -5.79
N ARG A 12 9.87 4.12 -4.89
CA ARG A 12 10.48 2.81 -5.13
C ARG A 12 9.80 2.01 -6.26
N LEU A 13 8.51 2.23 -6.49
CA LEU A 13 7.78 1.60 -7.59
C LEU A 13 8.11 2.29 -8.92
N GLU A 14 8.19 3.62 -8.92
CA GLU A 14 8.59 4.41 -10.09
C GLU A 14 10.01 4.05 -10.55
N GLU A 15 10.94 3.78 -9.63
CA GLU A 15 12.28 3.25 -9.96
C GLU A 15 12.24 1.92 -10.74
N ARG A 16 11.13 1.18 -10.67
CA ARG A 16 10.88 -0.08 -11.39
C ARG A 16 9.88 0.07 -12.54
N ASP A 17 9.59 1.31 -12.94
CA ASP A 17 8.60 1.67 -13.97
C ASP A 17 7.18 1.20 -13.60
N LEU A 18 6.85 1.15 -12.32
CA LEU A 18 5.53 0.79 -11.81
C LEU A 18 4.85 2.02 -11.20
N GLN A 19 3.56 2.19 -11.46
CA GLN A 19 2.75 3.24 -10.84
C GLN A 19 1.86 2.66 -9.74
N LEU A 20 1.56 3.46 -8.72
CA LEU A 20 0.67 3.08 -7.62
C LEU A 20 -0.51 4.05 -7.52
N ASP A 21 -1.69 3.52 -7.81
CA ASP A 21 -2.97 4.18 -7.58
C ASP A 21 -3.63 3.56 -6.35
N ILE A 22 -3.88 4.35 -5.31
CA ILE A 22 -4.45 3.88 -4.05
C ILE A 22 -5.73 4.64 -3.76
N SER A 23 -6.82 3.91 -3.55
CA SER A 23 -8.13 4.49 -3.28
C SER A 23 -8.15 5.19 -1.92
N THR A 24 -9.04 6.18 -1.76
CA THR A 24 -9.25 6.83 -0.46
C THR A 24 -9.69 5.83 0.61
N ALA A 25 -10.53 4.85 0.25
CA ALA A 25 -10.95 3.80 1.18
C ALA A 25 -9.76 2.96 1.70
N ALA A 26 -8.79 2.66 0.83
CA ALA A 26 -7.57 1.94 1.24
C ALA A 26 -6.70 2.77 2.17
N LEU A 27 -6.61 4.09 1.94
CA LEU A 27 -5.93 5.02 2.85
C LEU A 27 -6.61 5.09 4.22
N ASP A 28 -7.95 5.15 4.23
CA ASP A 28 -8.74 5.20 5.46
C ASP A 28 -8.59 3.91 6.26
N LEU A 29 -8.69 2.74 5.62
CA LEU A 29 -8.48 1.43 6.25
C LEU A 29 -7.10 1.30 6.90
N LEU A 30 -6.04 1.72 6.19
CA LEU A 30 -4.68 1.75 6.72
C LEU A 30 -4.56 2.73 7.89
N GLY A 31 -5.24 3.87 7.81
CA GLY A 31 -5.31 4.90 8.85
C GLY A 31 -5.96 4.37 10.14
N GLU A 32 -7.10 3.72 10.02
CA GLU A 32 -7.85 3.11 11.14
C GLU A 32 -7.06 1.98 11.81
N ALA A 33 -6.46 1.07 11.02
CA ALA A 33 -5.61 0.01 11.53
C ALA A 33 -4.36 0.53 12.26
N GLY A 34 -3.94 1.76 11.93
CA GLY A 34 -2.79 2.43 12.49
C GLY A 34 -3.03 3.34 13.68
N PHE A 35 -4.31 3.64 13.99
CA PHE A 35 -4.70 4.59 15.03
C PHE A 35 -5.06 3.85 16.32
N ASP A 36 -4.06 3.60 17.15
CA ASP A 36 -4.29 3.17 18.53
C ASP A 36 -4.16 4.37 19.48
N PRO A 37 -5.22 4.77 20.21
CA PRO A 37 -5.18 5.93 21.11
C PRO A 37 -4.17 5.76 22.26
N VAL A 38 -3.75 4.53 22.57
CA VAL A 38 -2.74 4.20 23.59
C VAL A 38 -1.32 4.25 23.02
N TYR A 39 -1.12 3.90 21.74
CA TYR A 39 0.22 3.77 21.13
C TYR A 39 0.58 4.83 20.06
N GLY A 40 -0.33 5.75 19.74
CA GLY A 40 -0.11 6.82 18.75
C GLY A 40 0.05 6.28 17.33
N ALA A 41 0.76 6.98 16.43
CA ALA A 41 0.88 6.61 15.01
C ALA A 41 1.94 5.51 14.69
N ARG A 42 2.54 4.85 15.69
CA ARG A 42 3.51 3.76 15.46
C ARG A 42 2.89 2.49 14.83
N PRO A 43 1.65 2.07 15.20
CA PRO A 43 0.96 0.96 14.56
C PRO A 43 0.74 1.21 13.05
N LEU A 44 0.56 2.46 12.63
CA LEU A 44 0.33 2.84 11.23
C LEU A 44 1.47 2.44 10.29
N LYS A 45 2.73 2.69 10.68
CA LYS A 45 3.88 2.26 9.87
C LYS A 45 3.88 0.75 9.67
N ARG A 46 3.56 0.01 10.73
CA ARG A 46 3.53 -1.46 10.71
C ARG A 46 2.35 -1.99 9.90
N ALA A 47 1.18 -1.33 9.96
CA ALA A 47 0.03 -1.64 9.13
C ALA A 47 0.37 -1.45 7.64
N ILE A 48 0.95 -0.31 7.26
CA ILE A 48 1.39 -0.05 5.89
C ILE A 48 2.40 -1.10 5.43
N GLN A 49 3.40 -1.44 6.24
CA GLN A 49 4.36 -2.49 5.87
C GLN A 49 3.71 -3.85 5.64
N HIS A 50 2.88 -4.33 6.57
CA HIS A 50 2.34 -5.68 6.50
C HIS A 50 1.15 -5.84 5.55
N GLN A 51 0.30 -4.82 5.42
CA GLN A 51 -0.91 -4.90 4.62
C GLN A 51 -0.70 -4.36 3.20
N LEU A 52 0.23 -3.43 2.99
CA LEU A 52 0.48 -2.81 1.68
C LEU A 52 1.83 -3.22 1.09
N GLU A 53 2.96 -2.87 1.74
CA GLU A 53 4.29 -3.04 1.14
C GLU A 53 4.66 -4.51 0.91
N ASN A 54 4.50 -5.36 1.93
CA ASN A 54 4.90 -6.77 1.83
C ASN A 54 4.06 -7.55 0.79
N PRO A 55 2.71 -7.45 0.78
CA PRO A 55 1.91 -8.14 -0.23
C PRO A 55 2.23 -7.66 -1.65
N LEU A 56 2.40 -6.34 -1.83
CA LEU A 56 2.75 -5.78 -3.13
C LEU A 56 4.11 -6.28 -3.63
N ALA A 57 5.13 -6.32 -2.75
CA ALA A 57 6.44 -6.86 -3.09
C ALA A 57 6.36 -8.34 -3.49
N GLN A 58 5.57 -9.16 -2.78
CA GLN A 58 5.38 -10.57 -3.12
C GLN A 58 4.75 -10.75 -4.50
N ARG A 59 3.71 -9.96 -4.83
CA ARG A 59 3.03 -10.02 -6.14
C ARG A 59 3.94 -9.59 -7.29
N ILE A 60 4.73 -8.53 -7.08
CA ILE A 60 5.75 -8.09 -8.06
C ILE A 60 6.79 -9.21 -8.27
N LEU A 61 7.27 -9.83 -7.19
CA LEU A 61 8.23 -10.95 -7.29
C LEU A 61 7.62 -12.20 -7.95
N ALA A 62 6.31 -12.41 -7.81
CA ALA A 62 5.57 -13.46 -8.49
C ALA A 62 5.32 -13.17 -9.98
N GLY A 63 5.64 -11.96 -10.46
CA GLY A 63 5.41 -11.53 -11.83
C GLY A 63 3.97 -11.12 -12.13
N GLU A 64 3.16 -10.85 -11.11
CA GLU A 64 1.79 -10.34 -11.29
C GLU A 64 1.79 -8.93 -11.90
N PHE A 65 2.82 -8.11 -11.62
CA PHE A 65 2.95 -6.75 -12.14
C PHE A 65 4.29 -6.58 -12.86
N SER A 66 4.25 -5.97 -14.05
CA SER A 66 5.39 -5.75 -14.93
C SER A 66 5.70 -4.26 -15.13
N PRO A 67 6.94 -3.90 -15.50
CA PRO A 67 7.27 -2.53 -15.90
C PRO A 67 6.25 -1.95 -16.89
N GLY A 68 5.77 -0.74 -16.61
CA GLY A 68 4.70 -0.05 -17.32
C GLY A 68 3.32 -0.18 -16.67
N ASP A 69 3.13 -1.11 -15.73
CA ASP A 69 1.82 -1.32 -15.09
C ASP A 69 1.50 -0.25 -14.06
N THR A 70 0.19 0.05 -13.96
CA THR A 70 -0.37 0.76 -12.81
C THR A 70 -0.99 -0.27 -11.86
N ILE A 71 -0.53 -0.27 -10.61
CA ILE A 71 -1.07 -1.10 -9.55
C ILE A 71 -2.18 -0.31 -8.85
N LYS A 72 -3.42 -0.78 -8.98
CA LYS A 72 -4.56 -0.26 -8.24
C LYS A 72 -4.69 -0.98 -6.91
N VAL A 73 -4.85 -0.20 -5.84
CA VAL A 73 -5.08 -0.67 -4.48
C VAL A 73 -6.41 -0.15 -3.99
N ASP A 74 -7.29 -1.07 -3.60
CA ASP A 74 -8.62 -0.75 -3.09
C ASP A 74 -8.98 -1.62 -1.88
N VAL A 75 -10.20 -1.49 -1.36
CA VAL A 75 -10.70 -2.26 -0.22
C VAL A 75 -11.82 -3.20 -0.66
N SER A 76 -11.74 -4.44 -0.21
CA SER A 76 -12.83 -5.42 -0.32
C SER A 76 -12.86 -6.28 0.93
N ASN A 77 -14.03 -6.44 1.55
CA ASN A 77 -14.22 -7.21 2.79
C ASN A 77 -13.23 -6.82 3.90
N ASP A 78 -13.02 -5.51 4.11
CA ASP A 78 -12.08 -4.95 5.10
C ASP A 78 -10.61 -5.35 4.88
N GLU A 79 -10.24 -5.80 3.68
CA GLU A 79 -8.89 -6.14 3.28
C GLU A 79 -8.44 -5.36 2.04
N LEU A 80 -7.13 -5.13 1.93
CA LEU A 80 -6.55 -4.51 0.74
C LEU A 80 -6.53 -5.51 -0.43
N VAL A 81 -7.07 -5.07 -1.57
CA VAL A 81 -7.03 -5.79 -2.83
C VAL A 81 -6.18 -5.06 -3.85
N PHE A 82 -5.52 -5.84 -4.71
CA PHE A 82 -4.57 -5.36 -5.70
C PHE A 82 -5.03 -5.79 -7.10
N SER A 83 -5.04 -4.88 -8.06
CA SER A 83 -5.43 -5.15 -9.44
C SER A 83 -4.63 -4.31 -10.43
N HIS A 84 -4.73 -4.64 -11.72
CA HIS A 84 -4.21 -3.80 -12.78
C HIS A 84 -5.08 -2.56 -13.01
N GLY A 85 -4.43 -1.44 -13.31
CA GLY A 85 -5.02 -0.14 -13.58
C GLY A 85 -5.55 0.04 -14.98
#